data_AF-A0A1F7NAG7-F1
#
_entry.id   AF-A0A1F7NAG7-F1
#
_cell.length_a   1.000
_cell.length_b   1.000
_cell.length_c   1.000
_cell.angle_alpha   90.00
_cell.angle_beta   90.00
_cell.angle_gamma   90.00
#
_symmetry.space_group_name_H-M   'P 1'
#
loop_
_entity.id
_entity.type
_entity.pdbx_description
1 polymer ?
#
loop_
_entity_poly.entity_id
_entity_poly.type
_entity_poly.pdbx_seq_one_letter_code
_entity_poly.pdbx_strand_id
1 'polypeptide(L)'
;MRSRYSRWDGSQDLPDLDADDLLDEVADDILSHGDFQSALRRLLQQGLRPPEGRPTPGLRDLLERLRRKRQERLDRYDLGSSLEDIKQKLEDVVRTEREGMERRLAEAREGARQGRVPDTLAQQLEQVTARNRQALDALPPDPAGRLRDLQQYDFVDPEARRKFEELLASLRAQMLRPFLQGLQQSLRSLTPDDLRRMREMLQDLNRLLRERAEGGEPDFDAFREQWGDFFPGAESLDDLLEQIGRQTAQMQSLLQSLSPEQRGELDAMMRALFLRDERLEAAMSQLAMSLAELLDPDELGQRYPFRGDEEVTLEEAMRLMDELAQMDRLEQALRGVRRVEDLEGIRPEDMERLVGPEARQDLERLQELTRTLEEAGYLERHGDELALTARAIRKLADKALRDVFDRLKRDRFGGHPTERRGAGGDQTDETRAYEFGDPFLLDMKQTLLNAVERQGPGTPVRLAPGDFEVFRTENRSQAATVVMLDMSRSMLNNGYFLPAKKVALALSALIRSQFPRDALYVVG
;
A
#
# COMPACT_ATOMS: atom_id res chain seq x y z
N MET A 1 -11.29 -9.16 -35.75
CA MET A 1 -10.32 -8.23 -35.13
C MET A 1 -9.10 -9.01 -34.68
N ARG A 2 -7.89 -8.56 -35.03
CA ARG A 2 -6.64 -9.14 -34.50
C ARG A 2 -6.30 -8.41 -33.20
N SER A 3 -6.54 -9.05 -32.06
CA SER A 3 -6.12 -8.53 -30.76
C SER A 3 -4.59 -8.59 -30.68
N ARG A 4 -3.92 -7.45 -30.51
CA ARG A 4 -2.50 -7.39 -30.17
C ARG A 4 -2.40 -7.35 -28.65
N TYR A 5 -1.65 -8.30 -28.08
CA TYR A 5 -1.30 -8.28 -26.67
C TYR A 5 0.01 -7.50 -26.52
N SER A 6 0.00 -6.42 -25.74
CA SER A 6 1.20 -5.73 -25.26
C SER A 6 1.48 -6.14 -23.81
N ARG A 7 2.73 -5.97 -23.36
CA ARG A 7 3.08 -6.10 -21.94
C ARG A 7 2.42 -4.96 -21.17
N TRP A 8 1.87 -5.28 -20.00
CA TRP A 8 1.20 -4.35 -19.10
C TRP A 8 2.18 -3.31 -18.57
N ASP A 9 1.87 -2.04 -18.76
CA ASP A 9 2.65 -0.86 -18.35
C ASP A 9 1.88 0.08 -17.42
N GLY A 10 0.67 -0.31 -17.01
CA GLY A 10 -0.16 0.45 -16.06
C GLY A 10 -0.99 1.59 -16.67
N SER A 11 -0.91 1.84 -17.98
CA SER A 11 -1.63 2.95 -18.65
C SER A 11 -2.84 2.51 -19.50
N GLN A 12 -3.34 1.29 -19.29
CA GLN A 12 -4.44 0.74 -20.08
C GLN A 12 -5.76 0.99 -19.34
N ASP A 13 -6.69 1.71 -19.97
CA ASP A 13 -8.08 1.84 -19.50
C ASP A 13 -8.72 0.45 -19.44
N LEU A 14 -9.00 0.00 -18.23
CA LEU A 14 -9.73 -1.23 -17.98
C LEU A 14 -11.20 -0.88 -17.76
N PRO A 15 -12.14 -1.74 -18.19
CA PRO A 15 -13.55 -1.52 -17.93
C PRO A 15 -13.80 -1.41 -16.43
N ASP A 16 -14.62 -0.43 -16.04
CA ASP A 16 -15.04 -0.16 -14.67
C ASP A 16 -15.56 -1.43 -13.99
N LEU A 17 -15.39 -1.50 -12.67
CA LEU A 17 -16.03 -2.50 -11.84
C LEU A 17 -17.56 -2.39 -12.03
N ASP A 18 -18.19 -3.36 -12.68
CA ASP A 18 -19.64 -3.35 -12.83
C ASP A 18 -20.28 -3.52 -11.44
N ALA A 19 -21.16 -2.58 -11.06
CA ALA A 19 -21.91 -2.65 -9.81
C ALA A 19 -22.68 -3.97 -9.68
N ASP A 20 -23.08 -4.54 -10.81
CA ASP A 20 -23.77 -5.81 -10.87
C ASP A 20 -22.88 -6.98 -10.41
N ASP A 21 -21.63 -7.00 -10.87
CA ASP A 21 -20.64 -8.00 -10.48
C ASP A 21 -20.23 -7.83 -9.02
N LEU A 22 -20.07 -6.58 -8.56
CA LEU A 22 -19.77 -6.27 -7.16
C LEU A 22 -20.84 -6.80 -6.21
N LEU A 23 -22.12 -6.55 -6.53
CA LEU A 23 -23.23 -7.05 -5.73
C LEU A 23 -23.29 -8.58 -5.74
N ASP A 24 -23.00 -9.19 -6.88
CA ASP A 24 -22.99 -10.64 -7.04
C ASP A 24 -21.86 -11.29 -6.22
N GLU A 25 -20.67 -10.69 -6.14
CA GLU A 25 -19.55 -11.20 -5.32
C GLU A 25 -19.86 -11.18 -3.82
N VAL A 26 -20.54 -10.13 -3.31
CA VAL A 26 -20.95 -10.09 -1.91
C VAL A 26 -22.22 -10.90 -1.61
N ALA A 27 -22.96 -11.32 -2.64
CA ALA A 27 -24.27 -11.97 -2.49
C ALA A 27 -24.19 -13.24 -1.64
N ASP A 28 -23.23 -14.12 -1.91
CA ASP A 28 -23.10 -15.39 -1.22
C ASP A 28 -22.84 -15.20 0.28
N ASP A 29 -22.02 -14.19 0.62
CA ASP A 29 -21.70 -13.84 2.00
C ASP A 29 -22.89 -13.22 2.74
N ILE A 30 -23.64 -12.33 2.06
CA ILE A 30 -24.86 -11.72 2.60
C ILE A 30 -25.91 -12.80 2.86
N LEU A 31 -26.11 -13.72 1.91
CA LEU A 31 -27.09 -14.81 2.05
C LEU A 31 -26.70 -15.81 3.15
N SER A 32 -25.40 -16.03 3.35
CA SER A 32 -24.89 -16.99 4.34
C SER A 32 -24.90 -16.44 5.77
N HIS A 33 -24.61 -15.14 5.96
CA HIS A 33 -24.39 -14.55 7.29
C HIS A 33 -25.39 -13.44 7.67
N GLY A 34 -26.20 -12.97 6.71
CA GLY A 34 -27.24 -11.96 6.93
C GLY A 34 -26.76 -10.53 7.12
N ASP A 35 -25.45 -10.26 7.08
CA ASP A 35 -24.87 -8.94 7.31
C ASP A 35 -24.05 -8.45 6.11
N PHE A 36 -24.54 -7.36 5.50
CA PHE A 36 -23.91 -6.67 4.39
C PHE A 36 -22.57 -6.04 4.76
N GLN A 37 -22.46 -5.45 5.95
CA GLN A 37 -21.24 -4.78 6.39
C GLN A 37 -20.08 -5.76 6.54
N SER A 38 -20.37 -6.94 7.10
CA SER A 38 -19.41 -8.04 7.18
C SER A 38 -18.99 -8.57 5.80
N ALA A 39 -19.92 -8.62 4.83
CA ALA A 39 -19.62 -9.04 3.46
C ALA A 39 -18.69 -8.03 2.75
N LEU A 40 -19.01 -6.74 2.83
CA LEU A 40 -18.12 -5.68 2.32
C LEU A 40 -16.75 -5.70 2.96
N ARG A 41 -16.67 -5.86 4.29
CA ARG A 41 -15.37 -5.94 4.99
C ARG A 41 -14.53 -7.12 4.48
N ARG A 42 -15.16 -8.29 4.27
CA ARG A 42 -14.47 -9.46 3.72
C ARG A 42 -13.97 -9.18 2.30
N LEU A 43 -14.82 -8.57 1.47
CA LEU A 43 -14.47 -8.17 0.12
C LEU A 43 -13.26 -7.23 0.11
N LEU A 44 -13.27 -6.17 0.94
CA LEU A 44 -12.13 -5.25 1.08
C LEU A 44 -10.86 -5.97 1.52
N GLN A 45 -10.96 -6.90 2.48
CA GLN A 45 -9.79 -7.61 2.99
C GLN A 45 -9.21 -8.60 1.98
N GLN A 46 -10.05 -9.32 1.25
CA GLN A 46 -9.64 -10.42 0.36
C GLN A 46 -9.46 -10.01 -1.10
N GLY A 47 -10.04 -8.87 -1.49
CA GLY A 47 -10.10 -8.43 -2.87
C GLY A 47 -11.24 -9.07 -3.66
N LEU A 48 -11.42 -8.60 -4.89
CA LEU A 48 -12.41 -9.12 -5.83
C LEU A 48 -11.79 -10.13 -6.77
N ARG A 49 -12.49 -11.22 -7.02
CA ARG A 49 -12.08 -12.24 -8.00
C ARG A 49 -13.21 -12.50 -9.00
N PRO A 50 -13.49 -11.53 -9.89
CA PRO A 50 -14.58 -11.69 -10.84
C PRO A 50 -14.35 -12.93 -11.73
N PRO A 51 -15.41 -13.66 -12.11
CA PRO A 51 -15.33 -14.83 -13.00
C PRO A 51 -14.71 -14.51 -14.35
N GLU A 52 -14.98 -13.30 -14.87
CA GLU A 52 -14.39 -12.74 -16.08
C GLU A 52 -13.73 -11.41 -15.72
N GLY A 53 -12.41 -11.38 -15.57
CA GLY A 53 -11.69 -10.15 -15.25
C GLY A 53 -10.35 -10.38 -14.54
N ARG A 54 -9.63 -9.28 -14.27
CA ARG A 54 -8.42 -9.33 -13.44
C ARG A 54 -8.85 -9.33 -11.96
N PRO A 55 -8.30 -10.22 -11.11
CA PRO A 55 -8.55 -10.14 -9.68
C PRO A 55 -8.06 -8.78 -9.15
N THR A 56 -8.93 -8.07 -8.45
CA THR A 56 -8.58 -6.83 -7.75
C THR A 56 -8.02 -7.22 -6.39
N PRO A 57 -6.76 -6.89 -6.09
CA PRO A 57 -6.14 -7.21 -4.80
C PRO A 57 -6.89 -6.55 -3.64
N GLY A 58 -6.95 -7.24 -2.50
CA GLY A 58 -7.54 -6.70 -1.29
C GLY A 58 -6.53 -5.92 -0.44
N LEU A 59 -6.99 -5.40 0.69
CA LEU A 59 -6.13 -4.77 1.70
C LEU A 59 -5.04 -5.73 2.20
N ARG A 60 -5.31 -7.04 2.27
CA ARG A 60 -4.28 -8.03 2.64
C ARG A 60 -3.14 -8.08 1.63
N ASP A 61 -3.46 -8.04 0.34
CA ASP A 61 -2.45 -8.06 -0.72
C ASP A 61 -1.64 -6.76 -0.72
N LEU A 62 -2.30 -5.61 -0.52
CA LEU A 62 -1.63 -4.31 -0.36
C LEU A 62 -0.69 -4.30 0.84
N LEU A 63 -1.14 -4.80 2.00
CA LEU A 63 -0.33 -4.97 3.20
C LEU A 63 0.86 -5.90 2.95
N GLU A 64 0.68 -7.00 2.23
CA GLU A 64 1.76 -7.91 1.89
C GLU A 64 2.79 -7.26 0.95
N ARG A 65 2.34 -6.50 -0.06
CA ARG A 65 3.22 -5.72 -0.93
C ARG A 65 4.00 -4.67 -0.15
N LEU A 66 3.35 -3.93 0.74
CA LEU A 66 3.98 -2.95 1.61
C LEU A 66 5.05 -3.58 2.50
N ARG A 67 4.73 -4.70 3.18
CA ARG A 67 5.70 -5.44 4.01
C ARG A 67 6.89 -5.96 3.21
N ARG A 68 6.64 -6.48 2.01
CA ARG A 68 7.70 -6.93 1.10
C ARG A 68 8.61 -5.78 0.70
N LYS A 69 8.04 -4.64 0.31
CA LYS A 69 8.80 -3.42 -0.01
C LYS A 69 9.63 -2.94 1.18
N ARG A 70 9.07 -3.01 2.40
CA ARG A 70 9.79 -2.66 3.63
C ARG A 70 10.98 -3.60 3.83
N GLN A 71 10.75 -4.90 3.69
CA GLN A 71 11.79 -5.92 3.83
C GLN A 71 12.89 -5.79 2.78
N GLU A 72 12.52 -5.55 1.51
CA GLU A 72 13.47 -5.29 0.41
C GLU A 72 14.43 -4.13 0.74
N ARG A 73 13.94 -3.07 1.40
CA ARG A 73 14.79 -1.94 1.83
C ARG A 73 15.73 -2.33 2.97
N LEU A 74 15.23 -3.02 3.98
CA LEU A 74 16.02 -3.48 5.13
C LEU A 74 17.13 -4.45 4.72
N ASP A 75 16.87 -5.30 3.72
CA ASP A 75 17.82 -6.28 3.20
C ASP A 75 18.78 -5.68 2.17
N ARG A 76 18.58 -4.45 1.71
CA ARG A 76 19.41 -3.80 0.70
C ARG A 76 20.51 -2.92 1.29
N TYR A 77 20.16 -2.11 2.28
CA TYR A 77 21.03 -1.07 2.82
C TYR A 77 21.72 -1.46 4.12
N ASP A 78 22.95 -1.01 4.31
CA ASP A 78 23.68 -1.07 5.57
C ASP A 78 23.76 0.32 6.21
N LEU A 79 23.01 0.53 7.30
CA LEU A 79 23.09 1.79 8.05
C LEU A 79 24.43 2.00 8.77
N GLY A 80 25.19 0.94 9.04
CA GLY A 80 26.49 1.03 9.70
C GLY A 80 27.51 1.85 8.91
N SER A 81 27.42 1.81 7.58
CA SER A 81 28.28 2.57 6.65
C SER A 81 28.09 4.10 6.71
N SER A 82 27.01 4.60 7.32
CA SER A 82 26.68 6.05 7.31
C SER A 82 27.70 6.96 7.97
N LEU A 83 28.43 6.46 8.96
CA LEU A 83 29.53 7.18 9.60
C LEU A 83 30.86 7.04 8.82
N GLU A 84 30.98 6.04 7.97
CA GLU A 84 32.20 5.76 7.21
C GLU A 84 32.43 6.82 6.12
N ASP A 85 31.38 7.30 5.46
CA ASP A 85 31.46 8.43 4.51
C ASP A 85 32.05 9.69 5.18
N ILE A 86 31.66 9.96 6.43
CA ILE A 86 32.18 11.10 7.20
C ILE A 86 33.65 10.87 7.56
N LYS A 87 34.02 9.66 7.97
CA LYS A 87 35.42 9.28 8.22
C LYS A 87 36.27 9.50 6.97
N GLN A 88 35.81 9.02 5.82
CA GLN A 88 36.50 9.17 4.54
C GLN A 88 36.69 10.64 4.14
N LYS A 89 35.66 11.47 4.31
CA LYS A 89 35.75 12.92 4.03
C LYS A 89 36.73 13.64 4.97
N LEU A 90 36.74 13.28 6.26
CA LEU A 90 37.72 13.83 7.21
C LEU A 90 39.15 13.39 6.87
N GLU A 91 39.33 12.14 6.42
CA GLU A 91 40.64 11.65 5.97
C GLU A 91 41.13 12.37 4.72
N ASP A 92 40.23 12.67 3.79
CA ASP A 92 40.55 13.45 2.60
C ASP A 92 40.97 14.89 2.96
N VAL A 93 40.36 15.51 3.97
CA VAL A 93 40.77 16.81 4.52
C VAL A 93 42.19 16.71 5.10
N VAL A 94 42.44 15.71 5.96
CA VAL A 94 43.75 15.51 6.59
C VAL A 94 44.83 15.21 5.55
N ARG A 95 44.51 14.41 4.53
CA ARG A 95 45.41 14.13 3.40
C ARG A 95 45.74 15.40 2.62
N THR A 96 44.73 16.20 2.28
CA THR A 96 44.92 17.49 1.57
C THR A 96 45.81 18.43 2.37
N GLU A 97 45.62 18.51 3.70
CA GLU A 97 46.46 19.34 4.57
C GLU A 97 47.91 18.85 4.61
N ARG A 98 48.14 17.53 4.73
CA ARG A 98 49.48 16.94 4.70
C ARG A 98 50.21 17.26 3.39
N GLU A 99 49.56 17.06 2.26
CA GLU A 99 50.11 17.37 0.93
C GLU A 99 50.35 18.88 0.77
N GLY A 100 49.41 19.71 1.20
CA GLY A 100 49.52 21.17 1.16
C GLY A 100 50.67 21.73 2.00
N MET A 101 50.85 21.19 3.21
CA MET A 101 52.00 21.49 4.06
C MET A 101 53.33 21.13 3.40
N GLU A 102 53.42 19.94 2.80
CA GLU A 102 54.64 19.50 2.11
C GLU A 102 54.98 20.37 0.89
N ARG A 103 53.97 20.75 0.09
CA ARG A 103 54.14 21.67 -1.04
C ARG A 103 54.67 23.03 -0.58
N ARG A 104 54.04 23.65 0.42
CA ARG A 104 54.46 24.97 0.92
C ARG A 104 55.82 24.95 1.59
N LEU A 105 56.16 23.86 2.29
CA LEU A 105 57.48 23.69 2.86
C LEU A 105 58.56 23.58 1.76
N ALA A 106 58.27 22.88 0.67
CA ALA A 106 59.17 22.81 -0.48
C ALA A 106 59.35 24.18 -1.15
N GLU A 107 58.25 24.90 -1.41
CA GLU A 107 58.27 26.26 -1.98
C GLU A 107 59.05 27.25 -1.11
N ALA A 108 58.86 27.22 0.22
CA ALA A 108 59.59 28.08 1.15
C ALA A 108 61.10 27.77 1.18
N ARG A 109 61.47 26.48 1.14
CA ARG A 109 62.88 26.05 1.07
C ARG A 109 63.54 26.45 -0.25
N GLU A 110 62.85 26.32 -1.37
CA GLU A 110 63.36 26.78 -2.67
C GLU A 110 63.44 28.30 -2.75
N GLY A 111 62.45 29.02 -2.22
CA GLY A 111 62.44 30.47 -2.12
C GLY A 111 63.59 31.02 -1.26
N ALA A 112 63.93 30.34 -0.16
CA ALA A 112 65.09 30.64 0.67
C ALA A 112 66.41 30.42 -0.08
N ARG A 113 66.57 29.29 -0.77
CA ARG A 113 67.75 29.00 -1.62
C ARG A 113 67.95 30.02 -2.74
N GLN A 114 66.87 30.60 -3.26
CA GLN A 114 66.88 31.62 -4.31
C GLN A 114 66.96 33.06 -3.76
N GLY A 115 67.03 33.26 -2.44
CA GLY A 115 67.08 34.58 -1.80
C GLY A 115 65.78 35.39 -1.87
N ARG A 116 64.65 34.75 -2.23
CA ARG A 116 63.32 35.38 -2.36
C ARG A 116 62.55 35.39 -1.04
N VAL A 117 62.87 34.47 -0.13
CA VAL A 117 62.25 34.33 1.18
C VAL A 117 63.34 34.40 2.26
N PRO A 118 63.16 35.17 3.34
CA PRO A 118 64.11 35.16 4.45
C PRO A 118 64.27 33.77 5.07
N ASP A 119 65.50 33.34 5.35
CA ASP A 119 65.79 32.04 5.97
C ASP A 119 65.06 31.84 7.31
N THR A 120 64.85 32.93 8.06
CA THR A 120 64.10 32.92 9.32
C THR A 120 62.64 32.52 9.14
N LEU A 121 62.01 32.92 8.03
CA LEU A 121 60.61 32.62 7.73
C LEU A 121 60.45 31.18 7.25
N ALA A 122 61.42 30.66 6.49
CA ALA A 122 61.47 29.24 6.12
C ALA A 122 61.64 28.32 7.34
N GLN A 123 62.52 28.69 8.29
CA GLN A 123 62.70 27.95 9.55
C GLN A 123 61.44 28.00 10.44
N GLN A 124 60.74 29.14 10.51
CA GLN A 124 59.48 29.25 11.25
C GLN A 124 58.40 28.36 10.64
N LEU A 125 58.25 28.35 9.31
CA LEU A 125 57.30 27.49 8.61
C LEU A 125 57.59 26.01 8.90
N GLU A 126 58.86 25.61 8.88
CA GLU A 126 59.28 24.24 9.20
C GLU A 126 58.91 23.82 10.62
N GLN A 127 59.08 24.71 11.61
CA GLN A 127 58.64 24.46 12.98
C GLN A 127 57.12 24.35 13.11
N VAL A 128 56.36 25.20 12.41
CA VAL A 128 54.88 25.16 12.39
C VAL A 128 54.40 23.88 11.74
N THR A 129 54.93 23.52 10.56
CA THR A 129 54.57 22.29 9.85
C THR A 129 54.91 21.04 10.67
N ALA A 130 56.04 21.02 11.40
CA ALA A 130 56.40 19.90 12.26
C ALA A 130 55.40 19.72 13.43
N ARG A 131 55.00 20.83 14.08
CA ARG A 131 53.97 20.82 15.13
C ARG A 131 52.61 20.38 14.58
N ASN A 132 52.21 20.95 13.46
CA ASN A 132 50.95 20.63 12.79
C ASN A 132 50.89 19.17 12.36
N ARG A 133 52.00 18.58 11.89
CA ARG A 133 52.08 17.15 11.56
C ARG A 133 51.88 16.27 12.79
N GLN A 134 52.53 16.60 13.91
CA GLN A 134 52.31 15.89 15.18
C GLN A 134 50.86 15.99 15.65
N ALA A 135 50.22 17.15 15.49
CA ALA A 135 48.81 17.32 15.83
C ALA A 135 47.90 16.44 14.94
N LEU A 136 48.16 16.37 13.63
CA LEU A 136 47.41 15.51 12.72
C LEU A 136 47.64 14.01 12.99
N ASP A 137 48.83 13.62 13.44
CA ASP A 137 49.15 12.23 13.78
C ASP A 137 48.55 11.80 15.14
N ALA A 138 48.27 12.77 16.03
CA ALA A 138 47.64 12.54 17.32
C ALA A 138 46.10 12.57 17.27
N LEU A 139 45.50 12.73 16.09
CA LEU A 139 44.05 12.78 15.93
C LEU A 139 43.39 11.46 16.40
N PRO A 140 42.28 11.53 17.15
CA PRO A 140 41.51 10.34 17.53
C PRO A 140 41.07 9.51 16.31
N PRO A 141 40.86 8.19 16.47
CA PRO A 141 40.33 7.35 15.40
C PRO A 141 38.84 7.61 15.12
N ASP A 142 38.10 8.18 16.07
CA ASP A 142 36.66 8.44 15.94
C ASP A 142 36.36 9.77 15.20
N PRO A 143 35.30 9.83 14.38
CA PRO A 143 35.00 11.02 13.58
C PRO A 143 34.65 12.25 14.43
N ALA A 144 34.02 12.05 15.59
CA ALA A 144 33.64 13.14 16.50
C ALA A 144 34.86 13.85 17.11
N GLY A 145 35.85 13.07 17.58
CA GLY A 145 37.12 13.55 18.10
C GLY A 145 37.92 14.27 17.02
N ARG A 146 38.04 13.67 15.82
CA ARG A 146 38.68 14.32 14.66
C ARG A 146 38.04 15.67 14.34
N LEU A 147 36.71 15.72 14.30
CA LEU A 147 35.98 16.95 14.01
C LEU A 147 36.26 18.04 15.05
N ARG A 148 36.28 17.68 16.35
CA ARG A 148 36.55 18.62 17.45
C ARG A 148 37.97 19.19 17.36
N ASP A 149 38.96 18.34 17.13
CA ASP A 149 40.36 18.76 17.07
C ASP A 149 40.63 19.58 15.80
N LEU A 150 40.07 19.17 14.65
CA LEU A 150 40.17 19.92 13.39
C LEU A 150 39.43 21.27 13.43
N GLN A 151 38.40 21.43 14.26
CA GLN A 151 37.74 22.73 14.45
C GLN A 151 38.64 23.75 15.16
N GLN A 152 39.58 23.29 16.00
CA GLN A 152 40.54 24.12 16.72
C GLN A 152 41.90 24.20 16.00
N TYR A 153 42.02 23.49 14.87
CA TYR A 153 43.25 23.36 14.12
C TYR A 153 43.48 24.54 13.17
N ASP A 154 44.69 25.07 13.20
CA ASP A 154 45.14 26.13 12.29
C ASP A 154 45.65 25.53 10.98
N PHE A 155 44.74 25.43 10.00
CA PHE A 155 45.07 24.93 8.66
C PHE A 155 46.13 25.79 7.96
N VAL A 156 47.16 25.11 7.47
CA VAL A 156 48.14 25.72 6.57
C VAL A 156 47.51 25.78 5.18
N ASP A 157 47.00 24.69 4.63
CA ASP A 157 46.48 24.64 3.27
C ASP A 157 45.04 25.22 3.16
N PRO A 158 44.80 26.19 2.26
CA PRO A 158 43.51 26.87 2.14
C PRO A 158 42.47 25.97 1.46
N GLU A 159 42.90 24.99 0.65
CA GLU A 159 42.02 23.99 0.06
C GLU A 159 41.53 23.02 1.13
N ALA A 160 42.43 22.55 2.02
CA ALA A 160 42.07 21.70 3.15
C ALA A 160 41.08 22.41 4.09
N ARG A 161 41.35 23.68 4.41
CA ARG A 161 40.43 24.52 5.20
C ARG A 161 39.06 24.64 4.54
N ARG A 162 39.01 24.91 3.23
CA ARG A 162 37.75 25.03 2.50
C ARG A 162 36.96 23.71 2.53
N LYS A 163 37.62 22.58 2.25
CA LYS A 163 36.97 21.24 2.32
C LYS A 163 36.41 20.95 3.71
N PHE A 164 37.14 21.32 4.76
CA PHE A 164 36.67 21.16 6.13
C PHE A 164 35.47 22.06 6.45
N GLU A 165 35.52 23.34 6.05
CA GLU A 165 34.41 24.28 6.24
C GLU A 165 33.15 23.85 5.46
N GLU A 166 33.31 23.33 4.24
CA GLU A 166 32.23 22.75 3.43
C GLU A 166 31.62 21.50 4.08
N LEU A 167 32.47 20.59 4.61
CA LEU A 167 32.03 19.41 5.34
C LEU A 167 31.24 19.82 6.60
N LEU A 168 31.77 20.75 7.39
CA LEU A 168 31.11 21.23 8.60
C LEU A 168 29.76 21.90 8.28
N ALA A 169 29.71 22.72 7.23
CA ALA A 169 28.48 23.37 6.79
C ALA A 169 27.44 22.36 6.31
N SER A 170 27.83 21.36 5.52
CA SER A 170 26.92 20.31 5.03
C SER A 170 26.37 19.44 6.15
N LEU A 171 27.21 19.00 7.11
CA LEU A 171 26.76 18.22 8.26
C LEU A 171 25.78 19.00 9.14
N ARG A 172 26.05 20.28 9.41
CA ARG A 172 25.11 21.14 10.16
C ARG A 172 23.79 21.31 9.43
N ALA A 173 23.85 21.55 8.11
CA ALA A 173 22.65 21.69 7.30
C ALA A 173 21.82 20.40 7.30
N GLN A 174 22.46 19.24 7.16
CA GLN A 174 21.79 17.93 7.17
C GLN A 174 21.09 17.65 8.50
N MET A 175 21.75 17.91 9.63
CA MET A 175 21.17 17.68 10.97
C MET A 175 20.02 18.63 11.30
N LEU A 176 20.06 19.87 10.79
CA LEU A 176 19.02 20.87 11.04
C LEU A 176 17.87 20.80 10.03
N ARG A 177 18.05 20.16 8.87
CA ARG A 177 17.06 20.10 7.79
C ARG A 177 15.67 19.59 8.23
N PRO A 178 15.54 18.52 9.05
CA PRO A 178 14.23 18.05 9.50
C PRO A 178 13.46 19.13 10.29
N PHE A 179 14.16 19.94 11.08
CA PHE A 179 13.58 21.04 11.85
C PHE A 179 13.26 22.27 10.99
N LEU A 180 13.95 22.44 9.86
CA LEU A 180 13.78 23.59 8.96
C LEU A 180 12.73 23.36 7.85
N GLN A 181 12.22 22.14 7.69
CA GLN A 181 11.34 21.77 6.57
C GLN A 181 10.01 22.56 6.56
N GLY A 182 9.60 23.14 7.70
CA GLY A 182 8.46 24.05 7.82
C GLY A 182 8.73 25.50 7.36
N LEU A 183 9.99 25.94 7.33
CA LEU A 183 10.39 27.31 6.99
C LEU A 183 10.58 27.51 5.47
N GLN A 184 9.62 27.07 4.66
CA GLN A 184 9.75 27.05 3.19
C GLN A 184 9.88 28.44 2.54
N GLN A 185 9.58 29.53 3.25
CA GLN A 185 9.62 30.89 2.69
C GLN A 185 10.83 31.75 3.12
N SER A 186 11.64 31.32 4.11
CA SER A 186 12.54 32.26 4.80
C SER A 186 14.05 32.08 4.60
N LEU A 187 14.57 30.95 4.09
CA LEU A 187 16.01 30.66 4.29
C LEU A 187 16.76 30.24 3.03
N ARG A 188 17.58 31.17 2.52
CA ARG A 188 18.73 30.87 1.63
C ARG A 188 20.04 30.63 2.42
N SER A 189 20.05 30.85 3.75
CA SER A 189 21.21 30.63 4.62
C SER A 189 20.82 30.62 6.10
N LEU A 190 21.40 29.71 6.90
CA LEU A 190 21.36 29.74 8.37
C LEU A 190 22.10 30.98 8.89
N THR A 191 21.40 31.92 9.53
CA THR A 191 22.02 33.10 10.16
C THR A 191 22.17 32.90 11.68
N PRO A 192 23.11 33.60 12.34
CA PRO A 192 23.19 33.61 13.81
C PRO A 192 21.91 34.06 14.50
N ASP A 193 21.06 34.82 13.80
CA ASP A 193 19.77 35.30 14.31
C ASP A 193 18.72 34.17 14.32
N ASP A 194 18.77 33.25 13.37
CA ASP A 194 17.89 32.08 13.31
C ASP A 194 18.18 31.10 14.46
N LEU A 195 19.45 30.92 14.81
CA LEU A 195 19.85 30.11 15.97
C LEU A 195 19.37 30.72 17.29
N ARG A 196 19.35 32.06 17.41
CA ARG A 196 18.79 32.72 18.59
C ARG A 196 17.27 32.49 18.68
N ARG A 197 16.55 32.65 17.57
CA ARG A 197 15.11 32.38 17.51
C ARG A 197 14.76 30.94 17.83
N MET A 198 15.51 29.98 17.29
CA MET A 198 15.32 28.56 17.60
C MET A 198 15.51 28.26 19.09
N ARG A 199 16.51 28.88 19.73
CA ARG A 199 16.74 28.72 21.17
C ARG A 199 15.60 29.32 22.01
N GLU A 200 15.08 30.48 21.65
CA GLU A 200 13.93 31.09 22.33
C GLU A 200 12.67 30.23 22.16
N MET A 201 12.42 29.74 20.94
CA MET A 201 11.32 28.80 20.66
C MET A 201 11.41 27.54 21.51
N LEU A 202 12.57 26.88 21.59
CA LEU A 202 12.76 25.67 22.41
C LEU A 202 12.52 25.93 23.90
N GLN A 203 12.87 27.13 24.39
CA GLN A 203 12.62 27.51 25.78
C GLN A 203 11.12 27.68 26.07
N ASP A 204 10.39 28.33 25.17
CA ASP A 204 8.94 28.51 25.30
C ASP A 204 8.21 27.16 25.13
N LEU A 205 8.64 26.32 24.19
CA LEU A 205 8.13 24.96 24.02
C LEU A 205 8.32 24.12 25.28
N ASN A 206 9.52 24.12 25.87
CA ASN A 206 9.79 23.41 27.12
C ASN A 206 8.91 23.89 28.28
N ARG A 207 8.53 25.18 28.30
CA ARG A 207 7.60 25.72 29.30
C ARG A 207 6.20 25.12 29.12
N LEU A 208 5.68 25.10 27.89
CA LEU A 208 4.37 24.53 27.58
C LEU A 208 4.29 23.04 27.89
N LEU A 209 5.33 22.29 27.50
CA LEU A 209 5.39 20.84 27.74
C LEU A 209 5.42 20.53 29.23
N ARG A 210 6.17 21.32 30.02
CA ARG A 210 6.19 21.14 31.47
C ARG A 210 4.85 21.45 32.11
N GLU A 211 4.20 22.54 31.72
CA GLU A 211 2.87 22.89 32.20
C GLU A 211 1.83 21.81 31.87
N ARG A 212 1.91 21.22 30.67
CA ARG A 212 1.10 20.05 30.28
C ARG A 212 1.40 18.82 31.13
N ALA A 213 2.68 18.51 31.37
CA ALA A 213 3.09 17.36 32.19
C ALA A 213 2.67 17.51 33.66
N GLU A 214 2.60 18.73 34.18
CA GLU A 214 2.08 19.06 35.51
C GLU A 214 0.54 19.04 35.59
N GLY A 215 -0.15 18.77 34.46
CA GLY A 215 -1.61 18.68 34.37
C GLY A 215 -2.32 20.02 34.16
N GLY A 216 -1.60 21.06 33.75
CA GLY A 216 -2.14 22.37 33.38
C GLY A 216 -2.69 22.43 31.95
N GLU A 217 -3.36 23.54 31.63
CA GLU A 217 -3.82 23.90 30.28
C GLU A 217 -2.93 25.03 29.72
N PRO A 218 -1.80 24.69 29.07
CA PRO A 218 -0.90 25.70 28.53
C PRO A 218 -1.53 26.51 27.40
N ASP A 219 -1.19 27.80 27.32
CA ASP A 219 -1.65 28.72 26.26
C ASP A 219 -0.93 28.45 24.93
N PHE A 220 -1.48 27.50 24.17
CA PHE A 220 -0.98 27.14 22.84
C PHE A 220 -1.24 28.23 21.80
N ASP A 221 -2.29 29.03 21.94
CA ASP A 221 -2.61 30.10 21.00
C ASP A 221 -1.52 31.17 20.98
N ALA A 222 -1.04 31.59 22.16
CA ALA A 222 0.09 32.51 22.29
C ALA A 222 1.39 31.93 21.69
N PHE A 223 1.65 30.64 21.89
CA PHE A 223 2.80 29.95 21.28
C PHE A 223 2.70 29.93 19.76
N ARG A 224 1.52 29.62 19.22
CA ARG A 224 1.27 29.57 17.78
C ARG A 224 1.41 30.94 17.14
N GLU A 225 0.95 32.01 17.79
CA GLU A 225 1.15 33.39 17.30
C GLU A 225 2.63 33.77 17.17
N GLN A 226 3.47 33.31 18.10
CA GLN A 226 4.89 33.65 18.14
C GLN A 226 5.77 32.70 17.30
N TRP A 227 5.41 31.42 17.22
CA TRP A 227 6.26 30.35 16.69
C TRP A 227 5.58 29.46 15.64
N GLY A 228 4.35 29.77 15.21
CA GLY A 228 3.58 28.98 14.25
C GLY A 228 4.30 28.74 12.90
N ASP A 229 5.18 29.66 12.50
CA ASP A 229 6.02 29.52 11.30
C ASP A 229 6.95 28.29 11.34
N PHE A 230 7.32 27.80 12.51
CA PHE A 230 8.17 26.61 12.69
C PHE A 230 7.39 25.30 12.57
N PHE A 231 6.08 25.33 12.84
CA PHE A 231 5.23 24.14 12.93
C PHE A 231 3.97 24.32 12.07
N PRO A 232 4.10 24.33 10.73
CA PRO A 232 2.97 24.53 9.84
C PRO A 232 1.97 23.37 9.97
N GLY A 233 0.70 23.70 10.19
CA GLY A 233 -0.39 22.72 10.29
C GLY A 233 -0.65 22.18 11.70
N ALA A 234 0.09 22.63 12.73
CA ALA A 234 -0.25 22.32 14.12
C ALA A 234 -1.37 23.25 14.60
N GLU A 235 -2.60 22.74 14.68
CA GLU A 235 -3.76 23.52 15.16
C GLU A 235 -3.89 23.48 16.68
N SER A 236 -3.38 22.41 17.31
CA SER A 236 -3.40 22.17 18.75
C SER A 236 -2.03 21.74 19.30
N LEU A 237 -1.89 21.77 20.65
CA LEU A 237 -0.71 21.24 21.33
C LEU A 237 -0.53 19.74 21.07
N ASP A 238 -1.62 18.98 20.95
CA ASP A 238 -1.56 17.55 20.67
C ASP A 238 -1.05 17.29 19.23
N ASP A 239 -1.43 18.11 18.25
CA ASP A 239 -0.86 18.04 16.89
C ASP A 239 0.64 18.36 16.87
N LEU A 240 1.06 19.36 17.67
CA LEU A 240 2.47 19.70 17.82
C LEU A 240 3.25 18.55 18.46
N LEU A 241 2.72 17.96 19.53
CA LEU A 241 3.30 16.79 20.19
C LEU A 241 3.43 15.61 19.23
N GLU A 242 2.41 15.36 18.40
CA GLU A 242 2.46 14.32 17.40
C GLU A 242 3.57 14.59 16.36
N GLN A 243 3.69 15.83 15.89
CA GLN A 243 4.73 16.22 14.93
C GLN A 243 6.14 16.06 15.50
N ILE A 244 6.38 16.53 16.73
CA ILE A 244 7.68 16.41 17.41
C ILE A 244 7.98 14.95 17.77
N GLY A 245 6.97 14.22 18.23
CA GLY A 245 7.04 12.79 18.52
C GLY A 245 7.49 12.01 17.31
N ARG A 246 6.91 12.25 16.13
CA ARG A 246 7.32 11.63 14.85
C ARG A 246 8.79 11.87 14.52
N GLN A 247 9.28 13.10 14.64
CA GLN A 247 10.68 13.42 14.38
C GLN A 247 11.63 12.77 15.40
N THR A 248 11.24 12.76 16.68
CA THR A 248 12.01 12.15 17.76
C THR A 248 12.07 10.63 17.59
N ALA A 249 10.94 10.00 17.29
CA ALA A 249 10.82 8.57 17.03
C ALA A 249 11.73 8.12 15.88
N GLN A 250 11.77 8.92 14.80
CA GLN A 250 12.64 8.65 13.66
C GLN A 250 14.12 8.70 14.04
N MET A 251 14.54 9.72 14.79
CA MET A 251 15.93 9.85 15.27
C MET A 251 16.30 8.71 16.22
N GLN A 252 15.42 8.38 17.17
CA GLN A 252 15.62 7.26 18.08
C GLN A 252 15.67 5.92 17.35
N SER A 253 14.82 5.71 16.33
CA SER A 253 14.85 4.50 15.51
C SER A 253 16.17 4.37 14.75
N LEU A 254 16.70 5.47 14.21
CA LEU A 254 18.02 5.51 13.58
C LEU A 254 19.09 5.12 14.60
N LEU A 255 19.11 5.75 15.78
CA LEU A 255 20.06 5.41 16.83
C LEU A 255 19.97 3.93 17.22
N GLN A 256 18.77 3.40 17.46
CA GLN A 256 18.56 2.00 17.84
C GLN A 256 18.97 0.99 16.74
N SER A 257 18.96 1.42 15.49
CA SER A 257 19.41 0.60 14.36
C SER A 257 20.94 0.52 14.23
N LEU A 258 21.68 1.48 14.79
CA LEU A 258 23.15 1.53 14.80
C LEU A 258 23.75 0.67 15.93
N SER A 259 25.01 0.26 15.77
CA SER A 259 25.75 -0.44 16.82
C SER A 259 25.90 0.45 18.08
N PRO A 260 26.11 -0.13 19.28
CA PRO A 260 26.39 0.65 20.49
C PRO A 260 27.55 1.64 20.32
N GLU A 261 28.60 1.23 19.61
CA GLU A 261 29.79 2.06 19.33
C GLU A 261 29.43 3.22 18.40
N GLN A 262 28.74 2.92 17.28
CA GLN A 262 28.32 3.93 16.30
C GLN A 262 27.33 4.95 16.88
N ARG A 263 26.42 4.51 17.76
CA ARG A 263 25.55 5.41 18.52
C ARG A 263 26.34 6.40 19.35
N GLY A 264 27.38 5.92 20.05
CA GLY A 264 28.27 6.78 20.82
C GLY A 264 29.03 7.77 19.94
N GLU A 265 29.54 7.31 18.79
CA GLU A 265 30.21 8.17 17.80
C GLU A 265 29.27 9.27 17.27
N LEU A 266 28.03 8.92 16.91
CA LEU A 266 27.04 9.87 16.41
C LEU A 266 26.63 10.88 17.49
N ASP A 267 26.39 10.44 18.73
CA ASP A 267 26.10 11.33 19.86
C ASP A 267 27.26 12.32 20.12
N ALA A 268 28.49 11.82 20.14
CA ALA A 268 29.67 12.66 20.28
C ALA A 268 29.82 13.67 19.12
N MET A 269 29.48 13.26 17.91
CA MET A 269 29.52 14.13 16.72
C MET A 269 28.44 15.21 16.79
N MET A 270 27.22 14.88 17.18
CA MET A 270 26.14 15.86 17.40
C MET A 270 26.59 16.91 18.40
N ARG A 271 27.11 16.49 19.56
CA ARG A 271 27.68 17.42 20.55
C ARG A 271 28.76 18.31 19.91
N ALA A 272 29.72 17.71 19.21
CA ALA A 272 30.83 18.43 18.57
C ALA A 272 30.38 19.47 17.51
N LEU A 273 29.28 19.23 16.80
CA LEU A 273 28.71 20.18 15.83
C LEU A 273 28.05 21.38 16.53
N PHE A 274 27.46 21.17 17.72
CA PHE A 274 26.69 22.15 18.49
C PHE A 274 27.45 22.85 19.63
N LEU A 275 28.71 22.49 19.91
CA LEU A 275 29.63 23.03 20.96
C LEU A 275 29.81 24.58 21.00
N ARG A 276 29.16 25.35 20.12
CA ARG A 276 29.19 26.84 20.16
C ARG A 276 28.07 27.47 20.99
N ASP A 277 27.01 26.75 21.37
CA ASP A 277 25.90 27.32 22.15
C ASP A 277 25.42 26.35 23.25
N GLU A 278 26.07 26.39 24.43
CA GLU A 278 25.72 25.58 25.62
C GLU A 278 24.24 25.72 26.01
N ARG A 279 23.62 26.86 25.71
CA ARG A 279 22.21 27.12 26.05
C ARG A 279 21.27 26.34 25.15
N LEU A 280 21.66 26.12 23.89
CA LEU A 280 20.88 25.31 22.96
C LEU A 280 20.92 23.83 23.36
N GLU A 281 22.09 23.32 23.75
CA GLU A 281 22.25 21.96 24.27
C GLU A 281 21.37 21.71 25.51
N ALA A 282 21.38 22.66 26.45
CA ALA A 282 20.53 22.58 27.65
C ALA A 282 19.03 22.58 27.30
N ALA A 283 18.60 23.43 26.35
CA ALA A 283 17.21 23.48 25.91
C ALA A 283 16.77 22.18 25.21
N MET A 284 17.62 21.59 24.36
CA MET A 284 17.35 20.31 23.70
C MET A 284 17.25 19.14 24.69
N SER A 285 18.12 19.13 25.69
CA SER A 285 18.10 18.09 26.74
C SER A 285 16.83 18.17 27.59
N GLN A 286 16.38 19.37 27.93
CA GLN A 286 15.10 19.59 28.63
C GLN A 286 13.90 19.16 27.76
N LEU A 287 13.95 19.41 26.46
CA LEU A 287 12.92 18.97 25.52
C LEU A 287 12.84 17.44 25.48
N ALA A 288 13.99 16.76 25.33
CA ALA A 288 14.05 15.31 25.32
C ALA A 288 13.48 14.68 26.59
N MET A 289 13.77 15.28 27.77
CA MET A 289 13.19 14.83 29.04
C MET A 289 11.67 15.03 29.10
N SER A 290 11.19 16.22 28.69
CA SER A 290 9.76 16.55 28.73
C SER A 290 8.95 15.67 27.76
N LEU A 291 9.50 15.39 26.58
CA LEU A 291 8.88 14.49 25.60
C LEU A 291 8.88 13.04 26.09
N ALA A 292 9.95 12.57 26.74
CA ALA A 292 10.01 11.22 27.28
C ALA A 292 9.00 10.96 28.41
N GLU A 293 8.56 12.01 29.12
CA GLU A 293 7.48 11.93 30.12
C GLU A 293 6.08 11.94 29.50
N LEU A 294 5.91 12.60 28.34
CA LEU A 294 4.62 12.81 27.70
C LEU A 294 4.28 11.79 26.60
N LEU A 295 5.29 11.25 25.91
CA LEU A 295 5.12 10.31 24.80
C LEU A 295 5.14 8.87 25.28
N ASP A 296 4.32 8.03 24.65
CA ASP A 296 4.29 6.61 24.96
C ASP A 296 5.57 5.90 24.49
N PRO A 297 6.11 4.93 25.25
CA PRO A 297 7.32 4.20 24.87
C PRO A 297 7.25 3.51 23.51
N ASP A 298 6.06 3.07 23.11
CA ASP A 298 5.81 2.44 21.82
C ASP A 298 5.88 3.45 20.65
N GLU A 299 5.73 4.75 20.94
CA GLU A 299 5.88 5.85 19.99
C GLU A 299 7.33 6.37 19.92
N LEU A 300 8.19 6.04 20.90
CA LEU A 300 9.57 6.55 20.98
C LEU A 300 10.53 5.94 19.94
N GLY A 301 10.12 4.93 19.17
CA GLY A 301 10.85 4.46 18.00
C GLY A 301 10.96 2.95 17.89
N GLN A 302 11.05 2.46 16.65
CA GLN A 302 11.16 1.04 16.35
C GLN A 302 12.59 0.67 15.94
N ARG A 303 13.03 -0.51 16.37
CA ARG A 303 14.29 -1.07 15.91
C ARG A 303 14.10 -1.73 14.55
N TYR A 304 14.77 -1.19 13.53
CA TYR A 304 14.82 -1.79 12.21
C TYR A 304 16.03 -2.71 12.06
N PRO A 305 15.83 -4.01 11.76
CA PRO A 305 16.92 -4.96 11.60
C PRO A 305 17.47 -4.92 10.17
N PHE A 306 18.33 -3.93 9.88
CA PHE A 306 19.05 -3.87 8.60
C PHE A 306 20.01 -5.04 8.45
N ARG A 307 20.11 -5.57 7.21
CA ARG A 307 20.94 -6.73 6.86
C ARG A 307 21.59 -6.61 5.48
N GLY A 308 21.45 -5.46 4.83
CA GLY A 308 22.01 -5.24 3.51
C GLY A 308 23.50 -4.93 3.53
N ASP A 309 24.04 -4.71 2.33
CA ASP A 309 25.46 -4.41 2.09
C ASP A 309 25.64 -3.08 1.34
N GLU A 310 24.57 -2.44 0.84
CA GLU A 310 24.67 -1.17 0.11
C GLU A 310 24.98 -0.03 1.09
N GLU A 311 26.14 0.59 0.89
CA GLU A 311 26.57 1.73 1.69
C GLU A 311 25.63 2.93 1.49
N VAL A 312 25.31 3.62 2.58
CA VAL A 312 24.48 4.82 2.56
C VAL A 312 25.16 5.94 3.32
N THR A 313 25.04 7.16 2.84
CA THR A 313 25.42 8.36 3.59
C THR A 313 24.47 8.62 4.76
N LEU A 314 24.87 9.43 5.74
CA LEU A 314 23.97 9.85 6.83
C LEU A 314 22.67 10.48 6.32
N GLU A 315 22.72 11.24 5.22
CA GLU A 315 21.53 11.85 4.62
C GLU A 315 20.59 10.80 4.01
N GLU A 316 21.13 9.82 3.30
CA GLU A 316 20.37 8.70 2.74
C GLU A 316 19.79 7.81 3.85
N ALA A 317 20.55 7.55 4.91
CA ALA A 317 20.08 6.84 6.09
C ALA A 317 18.87 7.54 6.72
N MET A 318 18.93 8.86 6.94
CA MET A 318 17.80 9.62 7.49
C MET A 318 16.56 9.56 6.58
N ARG A 319 16.74 9.71 5.27
CA ARG A 319 15.63 9.60 4.29
C ARG A 319 15.02 8.20 4.29
N LEU A 320 15.86 7.17 4.34
CA LEU A 320 15.42 5.77 4.42
C LEU A 320 14.60 5.51 5.69
N MET A 321 15.02 6.08 6.82
CA MET A 321 14.28 5.99 8.08
C MET A 321 12.95 6.74 8.04
N ASP A 322 12.89 7.92 7.41
CA ASP A 322 11.63 8.64 7.19
C ASP A 322 10.66 7.77 6.39
N GLU A 323 11.17 7.17 5.31
CA GLU A 323 10.38 6.33 4.43
C GLU A 323 9.87 5.07 5.14
N LEU A 324 10.69 4.39 5.93
CA LEU A 324 10.27 3.25 6.74
C LEU A 324 9.21 3.63 7.77
N ALA A 325 9.36 4.77 8.44
CA ALA A 325 8.36 5.28 9.39
C ALA A 325 7.04 5.64 8.69
N GLN A 326 7.09 6.15 7.45
CA GLN A 326 5.89 6.35 6.63
C GLN A 326 5.23 5.03 6.23
N MET A 327 6.03 4.01 5.89
CA MET A 327 5.52 2.66 5.59
C MET A 327 4.82 2.03 6.80
N ASP A 328 5.36 2.19 7.99
CA ASP A 328 4.73 1.65 9.21
C ASP A 328 3.43 2.36 9.56
N ARG A 329 3.35 3.69 9.39
CA ARG A 329 2.10 4.44 9.53
C ARG A 329 1.06 4.01 8.51
N LEU A 330 1.46 3.83 7.25
CA LEU A 330 0.57 3.33 6.21
C LEU A 330 0.10 1.90 6.53
N GLU A 331 0.99 1.06 7.05
CA GLU A 331 0.62 -0.29 7.51
C GLU A 331 -0.40 -0.25 8.64
N GLN A 332 -0.19 0.62 9.64
CA GLN A 332 -1.14 0.80 10.75
C GLN A 332 -2.49 1.32 10.26
N ALA A 333 -2.50 2.31 9.37
CA ALA A 333 -3.72 2.83 8.75
C ALA A 333 -4.49 1.72 8.03
N LEU A 334 -3.82 0.96 7.16
CA LEU A 334 -4.42 -0.17 6.43
C LEU A 334 -4.95 -1.27 7.36
N ARG A 335 -4.24 -1.58 8.46
CA ARG A 335 -4.71 -2.54 9.48
C ARG A 335 -5.88 -1.99 10.30
N GLY A 336 -5.97 -0.67 10.46
CA GLY A 336 -7.00 0.04 11.19
C GLY A 336 -8.35 0.12 10.46
N VAL A 337 -8.36 -0.13 9.14
CA VAL A 337 -9.57 -0.11 8.31
C VAL A 337 -10.56 -1.17 8.78
N ARG A 338 -11.73 -0.73 9.27
CA ARG A 338 -12.85 -1.61 9.66
C ARG A 338 -14.05 -1.42 8.76
N ARG A 339 -14.20 -0.24 8.16
CA ARG A 339 -15.27 0.14 7.24
C ARG A 339 -14.67 0.76 5.98
N VAL A 340 -15.48 0.93 4.93
CA VAL A 340 -15.01 1.50 3.67
C VAL A 340 -14.65 2.97 3.85
N GLU A 341 -15.37 3.70 4.69
CA GLU A 341 -15.14 5.13 4.96
C GLU A 341 -13.74 5.35 5.56
N ASP A 342 -13.21 4.38 6.31
CA ASP A 342 -11.88 4.47 6.89
C ASP A 342 -10.77 4.45 5.80
N LEU A 343 -11.08 3.97 4.58
CA LEU A 343 -10.16 4.00 3.44
C LEU A 343 -9.99 5.40 2.86
N GLU A 344 -10.97 6.29 3.00
CA GLU A 344 -10.89 7.67 2.50
C GLU A 344 -9.80 8.47 3.23
N GLY A 345 -9.46 8.07 4.47
CA GLY A 345 -8.35 8.65 5.23
C GLY A 345 -6.96 8.26 4.70
N ILE A 346 -6.87 7.28 3.78
CA ILE A 346 -5.60 6.80 3.23
C ILE A 346 -5.36 7.46 1.87
N ARG A 347 -4.28 8.24 1.78
CA ARG A 347 -3.93 8.99 0.55
C ARG A 347 -3.34 8.07 -0.52
N PRO A 348 -3.90 8.03 -1.74
CA PRO A 348 -3.35 7.23 -2.85
C PRO A 348 -1.91 7.59 -3.23
N GLU A 349 -1.50 8.84 -3.06
CA GLU A 349 -0.15 9.32 -3.37
C GLU A 349 0.92 8.70 -2.45
N ASP A 350 0.57 8.44 -1.18
CA ASP A 350 1.48 7.77 -0.24
C ASP A 350 1.68 6.30 -0.64
N MET A 351 0.62 5.65 -1.13
CA MET A 351 0.69 4.28 -1.64
C MET A 351 1.58 4.19 -2.89
N GLU A 352 1.43 5.15 -3.83
CA GLU A 352 2.27 5.23 -5.03
C GLU A 352 3.75 5.41 -4.68
N ARG A 353 4.06 6.38 -3.81
CA ARG A 353 5.43 6.72 -3.42
C ARG A 353 6.13 5.55 -2.71
N LEU A 354 5.44 4.86 -1.80
CA LEU A 354 6.05 3.87 -0.91
C LEU A 354 6.03 2.45 -1.47
N VAL A 355 4.97 2.08 -2.19
CA VAL A 355 4.75 0.70 -2.67
C VAL A 355 4.84 0.62 -4.19
N GLY A 356 4.25 1.58 -4.91
CA GLY A 356 4.31 1.70 -6.35
C GLY A 356 2.96 2.04 -7.01
N PRO A 357 2.96 2.34 -8.32
CA PRO A 357 1.77 2.83 -9.04
C PRO A 357 0.64 1.79 -9.10
N GLU A 358 0.95 0.50 -9.18
CA GLU A 358 -0.08 -0.54 -9.15
C GLU A 358 -0.86 -0.56 -7.83
N ALA A 359 -0.17 -0.33 -6.70
CA ALA A 359 -0.82 -0.32 -5.39
C ALA A 359 -1.72 0.89 -5.20
N ARG A 360 -1.38 2.04 -5.81
CA ARG A 360 -2.25 3.21 -5.88
C ARG A 360 -3.56 2.89 -6.61
N GLN A 361 -3.48 2.32 -7.81
CA GLN A 361 -4.67 1.95 -8.59
C GLN A 361 -5.55 0.95 -7.84
N ASP A 362 -4.93 -0.03 -7.18
CA ASP A 362 -5.65 -1.01 -6.37
C ASP A 362 -6.37 -0.35 -5.18
N LEU A 363 -5.75 0.63 -4.51
CA LEU A 363 -6.39 1.41 -3.43
C LEU A 363 -7.54 2.30 -3.95
N GLU A 364 -7.33 3.02 -5.05
CA GLU A 364 -8.36 3.86 -5.67
C GLU A 364 -9.59 3.03 -6.03
N ARG A 365 -9.39 1.83 -6.62
CA ARG A 365 -10.48 0.90 -6.91
C ARG A 365 -11.24 0.46 -5.66
N LEU A 366 -10.54 0.18 -4.56
CA LEU A 366 -11.18 -0.19 -3.29
C LEU A 366 -11.99 0.98 -2.71
N GLN A 367 -11.52 2.22 -2.86
CA GLN A 367 -12.23 3.43 -2.45
C GLN A 367 -13.49 3.68 -3.32
N GLU A 368 -13.45 3.34 -4.60
CA GLU A 368 -14.57 3.53 -5.53
C GLU A 368 -15.73 2.52 -5.33
N LEU A 369 -15.49 1.37 -4.68
CA LEU A 369 -16.49 0.30 -4.55
C LEU A 369 -17.86 0.75 -4.02
N THR A 370 -17.86 1.48 -2.90
CA THR A 370 -19.11 1.96 -2.30
C THR A 370 -19.79 2.95 -3.22
N ARG A 371 -19.02 3.85 -3.83
CA ARG A 371 -19.55 4.86 -4.74
C ARG A 371 -20.21 4.22 -5.95
N THR A 372 -19.61 3.21 -6.56
CA THR A 372 -20.19 2.46 -7.68
C THR A 372 -21.51 1.79 -7.28
N LEU A 373 -21.58 1.18 -6.09
CA LEU A 373 -22.80 0.54 -5.59
C LEU A 373 -23.91 1.55 -5.21
N GLU A 374 -23.55 2.73 -4.69
CA GLU A 374 -24.47 3.85 -4.44
C GLU A 374 -25.00 4.44 -5.76
N GLU A 375 -24.13 4.73 -6.74
CA GLU A 375 -24.49 5.29 -8.05
C GLU A 375 -25.40 4.34 -8.85
N ALA A 376 -25.21 3.03 -8.72
CA ALA A 376 -26.09 2.01 -9.30
C ALA A 376 -27.45 1.85 -8.57
N GLY A 377 -27.63 2.53 -7.44
CA GLY A 377 -28.83 2.47 -6.62
C GLY A 377 -28.99 1.16 -5.85
N TYR A 378 -27.89 0.44 -5.58
CA TYR A 378 -27.89 -0.75 -4.74
C TYR A 378 -27.70 -0.42 -3.26
N LEU A 379 -27.08 0.71 -2.96
CA LEU A 379 -26.92 1.23 -1.60
C LEU A 379 -27.64 2.55 -1.40
N GLU A 380 -28.12 2.73 -0.17
CA GLU A 380 -28.65 3.99 0.33
C GLU A 380 -28.05 4.29 1.69
N ARG A 381 -27.77 5.57 1.93
CA ARG A 381 -27.16 6.05 3.19
C ARG A 381 -28.26 6.50 4.15
N HIS A 382 -28.36 5.85 5.31
CA HIS A 382 -29.26 6.22 6.40
C HIS A 382 -28.43 6.74 7.58
N GLY A 383 -28.20 8.06 7.62
CA GLY A 383 -27.27 8.65 8.59
C GLY A 383 -25.85 8.17 8.36
N ASP A 384 -25.26 7.51 9.35
CA ASP A 384 -23.90 6.96 9.30
C ASP A 384 -23.84 5.51 8.79
N GLU A 385 -24.99 4.88 8.49
CA GLU A 385 -25.05 3.48 8.06
C GLU A 385 -25.40 3.34 6.57
N LEU A 386 -24.67 2.48 5.87
CA LEU A 386 -25.00 2.03 4.52
C LEU A 386 -25.95 0.84 4.58
N ALA A 387 -27.08 0.94 3.89
CA ALA A 387 -28.09 -0.11 3.80
C ALA A 387 -28.35 -0.52 2.33
N LEU A 388 -28.76 -1.77 2.15
CA LEU A 388 -29.18 -2.29 0.84
C LEU A 388 -30.55 -1.73 0.46
N THR A 389 -30.66 -1.22 -0.77
CA THR A 389 -31.95 -0.76 -1.31
C THR A 389 -32.89 -1.93 -1.62
N ALA A 390 -34.17 -1.65 -1.78
CA ALA A 390 -35.15 -2.64 -2.27
C ALA A 390 -34.80 -3.21 -3.67
N ARG A 391 -33.99 -2.50 -4.46
CA ARG A 391 -33.47 -3.00 -5.74
C ARG A 391 -32.39 -4.06 -5.50
N ALA A 392 -31.42 -3.79 -4.64
CA ALA A 392 -30.36 -4.73 -4.31
C ALA A 392 -30.92 -6.02 -3.69
N ILE A 393 -31.84 -5.89 -2.73
CA ILE A 393 -32.48 -7.05 -2.07
C ILE A 393 -33.20 -7.94 -3.10
N ARG A 394 -33.93 -7.36 -4.06
CA ARG A 394 -34.60 -8.13 -5.12
C ARG A 394 -33.60 -8.86 -6.01
N LYS A 395 -32.52 -8.20 -6.40
CA LYS A 395 -31.47 -8.82 -7.23
C LYS A 395 -30.77 -9.97 -6.50
N LEU A 396 -30.41 -9.78 -5.23
CA LEU A 396 -29.85 -10.83 -4.37
C LEU A 396 -30.81 -12.03 -4.22
N ALA A 397 -32.11 -11.78 -4.05
CA ALA A 397 -33.11 -12.83 -3.98
C ALA A 397 -33.25 -13.60 -5.31
N ASP A 398 -33.25 -12.91 -6.44
CA ASP A 398 -33.32 -13.52 -7.77
C ASP A 398 -32.10 -14.41 -8.04
N LYS A 399 -30.89 -13.96 -7.66
CA LYS A 399 -29.66 -14.75 -7.73
C LYS A 399 -29.72 -15.99 -6.83
N ALA A 400 -30.04 -15.81 -5.55
CA ALA A 400 -30.16 -16.91 -4.59
C ALA A 400 -31.12 -18.01 -5.07
N LEU A 401 -32.26 -17.60 -5.64
CA LEU A 401 -33.23 -18.53 -6.23
C LEU A 401 -32.63 -19.28 -7.43
N ARG A 402 -31.98 -18.58 -8.37
CA ARG A 402 -31.30 -19.22 -9.52
C ARG A 402 -30.27 -20.25 -9.07
N ASP A 403 -29.41 -19.90 -8.11
CA ASP A 403 -28.35 -20.80 -7.62
C ASP A 403 -28.90 -22.07 -6.97
N VAL A 404 -29.98 -21.95 -6.19
CA VAL A 404 -30.69 -23.10 -5.62
C VAL A 404 -31.25 -24.00 -6.74
N PHE A 405 -31.85 -23.41 -7.77
CA PHE A 405 -32.42 -24.17 -8.88
C PHE A 405 -31.38 -24.78 -9.82
N ASP A 406 -30.24 -24.14 -10.03
CA ASP A 406 -29.16 -24.69 -10.85
C ASP A 406 -28.48 -25.87 -10.13
N ARG A 407 -28.34 -25.81 -8.80
CA ARG A 407 -27.94 -26.98 -7.99
C ARG A 407 -28.98 -28.11 -8.09
N LEU A 408 -30.28 -27.78 -8.01
CA LEU A 408 -31.38 -28.74 -8.19
C LEU A 408 -31.43 -29.36 -9.60
N LYS A 409 -31.05 -28.62 -10.65
CA LYS A 409 -30.93 -29.14 -12.02
C LYS A 409 -29.73 -30.06 -12.17
N ARG A 410 -28.60 -29.75 -11.53
CA ARG A 410 -27.40 -30.62 -11.52
C ARG A 410 -27.66 -31.96 -10.83
N ASP A 411 -28.46 -31.98 -9.75
CA ASP A 411 -28.90 -33.23 -9.10
C ASP A 411 -29.94 -34.04 -9.88
N ARG A 412 -30.50 -33.50 -10.99
CA ARG A 412 -31.54 -34.16 -11.79
C ARG A 412 -31.07 -34.69 -13.16
N PHE A 413 -29.87 -34.35 -13.61
CA PHE A 413 -29.28 -34.96 -14.80
C PHE A 413 -28.33 -36.09 -14.41
N GLY A 414 -28.86 -37.33 -14.35
CA GLY A 414 -28.02 -38.53 -14.31
C GLY A 414 -28.53 -39.76 -13.53
N GLY A 415 -29.76 -39.76 -12.98
CA GLY A 415 -30.15 -40.78 -12.00
C GLY A 415 -31.40 -41.62 -12.28
N HIS A 416 -32.09 -41.47 -13.41
CA HIS A 416 -33.24 -42.32 -13.72
C HIS A 416 -32.88 -43.32 -14.83
N PRO A 417 -32.58 -44.60 -14.51
CA PRO A 417 -32.61 -45.65 -15.51
C PRO A 417 -34.07 -45.84 -15.93
N THR A 418 -34.46 -45.20 -17.03
CA THR A 418 -35.67 -45.61 -17.75
C THR A 418 -35.30 -46.77 -18.67
N GLU A 419 -35.66 -48.00 -18.27
CA GLU A 419 -35.50 -49.25 -19.03
C GLU A 419 -36.36 -49.35 -20.32
N ARG A 420 -37.07 -48.28 -20.71
CA ARG A 420 -37.83 -48.25 -21.96
C ARG A 420 -37.29 -47.17 -22.90
N ARG A 421 -36.53 -47.61 -23.91
CA ARG A 421 -36.40 -46.89 -25.18
C ARG A 421 -37.76 -46.93 -25.89
N GLY A 422 -38.61 -45.94 -25.65
CA GLY A 422 -39.80 -45.69 -26.45
C GLY A 422 -39.45 -44.73 -27.58
N ALA A 423 -39.62 -45.17 -28.83
CA ALA A 423 -39.67 -44.27 -29.98
C ALA A 423 -40.99 -43.48 -29.88
N GLY A 424 -40.94 -42.28 -29.30
CA GLY A 424 -42.13 -41.51 -29.01
C GLY A 424 -41.79 -40.07 -28.65
N GLY A 425 -41.37 -39.30 -29.66
CA GLY A 425 -41.41 -37.85 -29.65
C GLY A 425 -42.34 -37.36 -30.76
N ASP A 426 -42.75 -36.09 -30.70
CA ASP A 426 -43.48 -35.47 -31.81
C ASP A 426 -42.54 -35.34 -33.03
N GLN A 427 -43.03 -35.72 -34.20
CA GLN A 427 -42.30 -35.59 -35.47
C GLN A 427 -42.15 -34.11 -35.81
N THR A 428 -40.92 -33.65 -36.03
CA THR A 428 -40.67 -32.33 -36.60
C THR A 428 -40.67 -32.40 -38.12
N ASP A 429 -41.00 -31.31 -38.82
CA ASP A 429 -40.91 -31.23 -40.29
C ASP A 429 -39.46 -31.17 -40.82
N GLU A 430 -38.47 -31.15 -39.92
CA GLU A 430 -37.06 -31.19 -40.28
C GLU A 430 -36.54 -32.63 -40.41
N THR A 431 -35.80 -32.88 -41.47
CA THR A 431 -35.16 -34.16 -41.76
C THR A 431 -33.64 -34.07 -41.63
N ARG A 432 -32.99 -35.20 -41.36
CA ARG A 432 -31.52 -35.33 -41.31
C ARG A 432 -31.07 -36.68 -41.85
N ALA A 433 -29.82 -36.76 -42.32
CA ALA A 433 -29.22 -38.03 -42.71
C ALA A 433 -29.25 -39.05 -41.56
N TYR A 434 -29.61 -40.30 -41.88
CA TYR A 434 -29.71 -41.38 -40.91
C TYR A 434 -28.34 -41.75 -40.33
N GLU A 435 -28.23 -41.75 -39.00
CA GLU A 435 -27.08 -42.26 -38.27
C GLU A 435 -27.44 -43.52 -37.47
N PHE A 436 -26.46 -44.40 -37.28
CA PHE A 436 -26.67 -45.65 -36.55
C PHE A 436 -27.13 -45.37 -35.10
N GLY A 437 -28.36 -45.77 -34.78
CA GLY A 437 -29.00 -45.52 -33.48
C GLY A 437 -30.25 -44.64 -33.56
N ASP A 438 -30.50 -44.01 -34.72
CA ASP A 438 -31.71 -43.20 -34.93
C ASP A 438 -32.98 -44.04 -35.05
N PRO A 439 -34.14 -43.51 -34.62
CA PRO A 439 -35.44 -44.08 -34.96
C PRO A 439 -35.61 -44.15 -36.48
N PHE A 440 -36.07 -45.28 -37.00
CA PHE A 440 -36.24 -45.50 -38.45
C PHE A 440 -37.52 -44.83 -38.98
N LEU A 441 -37.67 -43.52 -38.73
CA LEU A 441 -38.75 -42.66 -39.22
C LEU A 441 -38.31 -42.00 -40.52
N LEU A 442 -38.30 -42.78 -41.60
CA LEU A 442 -37.74 -42.37 -42.88
C LEU A 442 -38.59 -41.31 -43.59
N ASP A 443 -37.97 -40.22 -44.06
CA ASP A 443 -38.56 -39.41 -45.12
C ASP A 443 -38.34 -40.12 -46.46
N MET A 444 -39.39 -40.81 -46.90
CA MET A 444 -39.38 -41.55 -48.16
C MET A 444 -39.13 -40.64 -49.37
N LYS A 445 -39.63 -39.40 -49.35
CA LYS A 445 -39.52 -38.47 -50.47
C LYS A 445 -38.07 -38.04 -50.63
N GLN A 446 -37.44 -37.54 -49.56
CA GLN A 446 -36.07 -37.07 -49.63
C GLN A 446 -35.09 -38.23 -49.77
N THR A 447 -35.35 -39.39 -49.14
CA THR A 447 -34.55 -40.60 -49.35
C THR A 447 -34.55 -41.05 -50.82
N LEU A 448 -35.72 -41.04 -51.47
CA LEU A 448 -35.80 -41.36 -52.90
C LEU A 448 -35.11 -40.30 -53.76
N LEU A 449 -35.24 -39.01 -53.41
CA LEU A 449 -34.57 -37.92 -54.10
C LEU A 449 -33.04 -38.09 -54.05
N ASN A 450 -32.49 -38.36 -52.86
CA ASN A 450 -31.06 -38.59 -52.65
C ASN A 450 -30.57 -39.79 -53.47
N ALA A 451 -31.36 -40.88 -53.51
CA ALA A 451 -31.01 -42.06 -54.31
C ALA A 451 -31.02 -41.79 -55.82
N VAL A 452 -31.99 -40.99 -56.31
CA VAL A 452 -32.07 -40.57 -57.72
C VAL A 452 -30.95 -39.60 -58.07
N GLU A 453 -30.63 -38.66 -57.19
CA GLU A 453 -29.51 -37.72 -57.38
C GLU A 453 -28.17 -38.47 -57.46
N ARG A 454 -27.98 -39.49 -56.62
CA ARG A 454 -26.77 -40.33 -56.62
C ARG A 454 -26.64 -41.21 -57.87
N GLN A 455 -27.73 -41.79 -58.37
CA GLN A 455 -27.69 -42.75 -59.49
C GLN A 455 -27.98 -42.14 -60.86
N GLY A 456 -28.54 -40.93 -60.90
CA GLY A 456 -29.08 -40.30 -62.10
C GLY A 456 -30.47 -40.84 -62.49
N PRO A 457 -31.13 -40.22 -63.49
CA PRO A 457 -32.47 -40.60 -63.92
C PRO A 457 -32.43 -41.95 -64.64
N GLY A 458 -32.79 -43.03 -63.93
CA GLY A 458 -32.87 -44.37 -64.46
C GLY A 458 -33.72 -45.29 -63.58
N THR A 459 -34.38 -46.27 -64.19
CA THR A 459 -35.19 -47.27 -63.48
C THR A 459 -34.56 -48.66 -63.63
N PRO A 460 -34.44 -49.46 -62.56
CA PRO A 460 -34.94 -49.23 -61.20
C PRO A 460 -33.98 -48.41 -60.31
N VAL A 461 -34.53 -47.54 -59.46
CA VAL A 461 -33.78 -46.78 -58.43
C VAL A 461 -33.36 -47.74 -57.31
N ARG A 462 -32.06 -47.82 -57.00
CA ARG A 462 -31.54 -48.69 -55.90
C ARG A 462 -31.16 -47.87 -54.68
N LEU A 463 -31.91 -48.02 -53.58
CA LEU A 463 -31.58 -47.37 -52.31
C LEU A 463 -30.30 -47.94 -51.68
N ALA A 464 -29.46 -47.06 -51.14
CA ALA A 464 -28.33 -47.39 -50.28
C ALA A 464 -28.50 -46.74 -48.90
N PRO A 465 -27.86 -47.25 -47.83
CA PRO A 465 -28.00 -46.68 -46.48
C PRO A 465 -27.64 -45.19 -46.40
N GLY A 466 -26.73 -44.70 -47.24
CA GLY A 466 -26.36 -43.28 -47.30
C GLY A 466 -27.41 -42.37 -47.93
N ASP A 467 -28.46 -42.93 -48.56
CA ASP A 467 -29.56 -42.14 -49.11
C ASP A 467 -30.63 -41.85 -48.03
N PHE A 468 -30.60 -42.59 -46.92
CA PHE A 468 -31.65 -42.55 -45.90
C PHE A 468 -31.65 -41.23 -45.14
N GLU A 469 -32.82 -40.60 -45.14
CA GLU A 469 -33.09 -39.42 -44.35
C GLU A 469 -34.22 -39.73 -43.36
N VAL A 470 -34.07 -39.29 -42.12
CA VAL A 470 -35.02 -39.51 -41.04
C VAL A 470 -35.52 -38.20 -40.46
N PHE A 471 -36.78 -38.19 -40.03
CA PHE A 471 -37.33 -37.05 -39.31
C PHE A 471 -36.67 -36.88 -37.95
N ARG A 472 -36.38 -35.63 -37.58
CA ARG A 472 -35.97 -35.31 -36.21
C ARG A 472 -37.15 -35.51 -35.26
N THR A 473 -36.83 -35.97 -34.05
CA THR A 473 -37.78 -36.08 -32.94
C THR A 473 -37.26 -35.24 -31.80
N GLU A 474 -38.11 -34.38 -31.24
CA GLU A 474 -37.78 -33.64 -30.02
C GLU A 474 -38.29 -34.42 -28.80
N ASN A 475 -37.39 -34.73 -27.86
CA ASN A 475 -37.79 -35.23 -26.55
C ASN A 475 -38.19 -34.05 -25.66
N ARG A 476 -39.47 -33.97 -25.29
CA ARG A 476 -39.96 -33.01 -24.30
C ARG A 476 -40.03 -33.68 -22.93
N SER A 477 -39.19 -33.22 -22.01
CA SER A 477 -39.26 -33.61 -20.60
C SER A 477 -40.04 -32.54 -19.83
N GLN A 478 -41.08 -32.94 -19.10
CA GLN A 478 -41.85 -32.06 -18.19
C GLN A 478 -41.53 -32.44 -16.75
N ALA A 479 -41.42 -31.44 -15.86
CA ALA A 479 -41.24 -31.68 -14.43
C ALA A 479 -42.49 -31.27 -13.63
N ALA A 480 -42.84 -32.08 -12.64
CA ALA A 480 -43.85 -31.74 -11.62
C ALA A 480 -43.14 -31.51 -10.27
N THR A 481 -43.31 -30.31 -9.70
CA THR A 481 -42.76 -29.93 -8.40
C THR A 481 -43.88 -29.80 -7.38
N VAL A 482 -43.71 -30.36 -6.18
CA VAL A 482 -44.67 -30.25 -5.07
C VAL A 482 -43.99 -29.55 -3.91
N VAL A 483 -44.55 -28.42 -3.47
CA VAL A 483 -44.12 -27.68 -2.28
C VAL A 483 -45.05 -28.03 -1.13
N MET A 484 -44.50 -28.60 -0.06
CA MET A 484 -45.25 -28.95 1.15
C MET A 484 -44.99 -27.90 2.23
N LEU A 485 -46.04 -27.24 2.69
CA LEU A 485 -46.02 -26.23 3.75
C LEU A 485 -46.54 -26.84 5.04
N ASP A 486 -45.74 -26.84 6.10
CA ASP A 486 -46.23 -27.24 7.42
C ASP A 486 -47.25 -26.21 7.96
N MET A 487 -48.45 -26.68 8.28
CA MET A 487 -49.54 -25.89 8.90
C MET A 487 -49.68 -26.13 10.41
N SER A 488 -48.64 -26.65 11.07
CA SER A 488 -48.64 -26.88 12.52
C SER A 488 -48.83 -25.60 13.34
N ARG A 489 -49.38 -25.75 14.55
CA ARG A 489 -49.56 -24.63 15.50
C ARG A 489 -48.24 -23.97 15.88
N SER A 490 -47.13 -24.72 15.87
CA SER A 490 -45.77 -24.21 16.06
C SER A 490 -45.34 -23.22 14.98
N MET A 491 -45.74 -23.45 13.72
CA MET A 491 -45.44 -22.53 12.61
C MET A 491 -46.12 -21.18 12.79
N LEU A 492 -47.34 -21.18 13.36
CA LEU A 492 -48.09 -19.96 13.66
C LEU A 492 -47.51 -19.24 14.89
N ASN A 493 -47.27 -19.97 15.97
CA ASN A 493 -46.80 -19.42 17.25
C ASN A 493 -45.41 -18.77 17.14
N ASN A 494 -44.54 -19.33 16.29
CA ASN A 494 -43.18 -18.82 16.08
C ASN A 494 -43.10 -17.82 14.91
N GLY A 495 -44.23 -17.45 14.30
CA GLY A 495 -44.29 -16.45 13.22
C GLY A 495 -43.74 -16.92 11.86
N TYR A 496 -43.42 -18.21 11.67
CA TYR A 496 -42.83 -18.74 10.43
C TYR A 496 -43.85 -19.05 9.32
N PHE A 497 -45.13 -19.14 9.64
CA PHE A 497 -46.19 -19.45 8.68
C PHE A 497 -46.29 -18.41 7.54
N LEU A 498 -46.22 -17.12 7.87
CA LEU A 498 -46.31 -16.04 6.88
C LEU A 498 -45.09 -15.98 5.94
N PRO A 499 -43.83 -16.05 6.43
CA PRO A 499 -42.64 -16.23 5.61
C PRO A 499 -42.73 -17.45 4.68
N ALA A 500 -43.13 -18.61 5.19
CA ALA A 500 -43.23 -19.84 4.40
C ALA A 500 -44.22 -19.69 3.23
N LYS A 501 -45.38 -19.05 3.47
CA LYS A 501 -46.37 -18.77 2.43
C LYS A 501 -45.84 -17.79 1.36
N LYS A 502 -45.08 -16.76 1.78
CA LYS A 502 -44.43 -15.81 0.84
C LYS A 502 -43.41 -16.53 -0.05
N VAL A 503 -42.58 -17.41 0.52
CA VAL A 503 -41.61 -18.21 -0.24
C VAL A 503 -42.31 -19.12 -1.24
N ALA A 504 -43.35 -19.85 -0.82
CA ALA A 504 -44.11 -20.72 -1.72
C ALA A 504 -44.76 -19.95 -2.88
N LEU A 505 -45.28 -18.73 -2.61
CA LEU A 505 -45.86 -17.88 -3.64
C LEU A 505 -44.80 -17.37 -4.63
N ALA A 506 -43.64 -16.94 -4.14
CA ALA A 506 -42.52 -16.49 -4.96
C ALA A 506 -41.99 -17.62 -5.86
N LEU A 507 -41.84 -18.82 -5.29
CA LEU A 507 -41.42 -20.03 -6.00
C LEU A 507 -42.42 -20.40 -7.12
N SER A 508 -43.72 -20.18 -6.86
CA SER A 508 -44.79 -20.36 -7.85
C SER A 508 -44.74 -19.37 -8.99
N ALA A 509 -44.52 -18.09 -8.71
CA ALA A 509 -44.40 -17.07 -9.74
C ALA A 509 -43.18 -17.32 -10.65
N LEU A 510 -42.04 -17.70 -10.06
CA LEU A 510 -40.77 -17.89 -10.78
C LEU A 510 -40.78 -19.13 -11.69
N ILE A 511 -41.28 -20.27 -11.19
CA ILE A 511 -41.38 -21.50 -12.00
C ILE A 511 -42.32 -21.25 -13.19
N ARG A 512 -43.44 -20.55 -12.96
CA ARG A 512 -44.39 -20.22 -14.03
C ARG A 512 -43.82 -19.24 -15.06
N SER A 513 -42.92 -18.33 -14.66
CA SER A 513 -42.32 -17.37 -15.58
C SER A 513 -41.17 -17.97 -16.40
N GLN A 514 -40.29 -18.78 -15.80
CA GLN A 514 -39.12 -19.35 -16.48
C GLN A 514 -39.38 -20.71 -17.15
N PHE A 515 -40.29 -21.53 -16.59
CA PHE A 515 -40.61 -22.87 -17.10
C PHE A 515 -42.13 -23.01 -17.30
N PRO A 516 -42.73 -22.36 -18.32
CA PRO A 516 -44.18 -22.26 -18.47
C PRO A 516 -44.90 -23.61 -18.63
N ARG A 517 -44.16 -24.67 -18.96
CA ARG A 517 -44.67 -26.02 -19.20
C ARG A 517 -44.51 -26.97 -17.99
N ASP A 518 -43.84 -26.54 -16.93
CA ASP A 518 -43.69 -27.32 -15.70
C ASP A 518 -44.92 -27.15 -14.79
N ALA A 519 -45.25 -28.21 -14.06
CA ALA A 519 -46.37 -28.20 -13.12
C ALA A 519 -45.86 -27.94 -11.70
N LEU A 520 -46.53 -27.02 -10.98
CA LEU A 520 -46.27 -26.76 -9.56
C LEU A 520 -47.54 -26.94 -8.75
N TYR A 521 -47.43 -27.73 -7.68
CA TYR A 521 -48.48 -27.92 -6.68
C TYR A 521 -47.98 -27.44 -5.32
N VAL A 522 -48.84 -26.74 -4.58
CA VAL A 522 -48.58 -26.36 -3.19
C VAL A 522 -49.58 -27.11 -2.32
N VAL A 523 -49.07 -27.85 -1.34
CA VAL A 523 -49.85 -28.64 -0.38
C VAL A 523 -49.55 -28.08 1.01
N GLY A 524 -50.57 -27.77 1.79
CA GLY A 524 -50.46 -27.28 3.17
C GLY A 524 -51.25 -28.16 4.12
#